data_AF-A0A0K1W115-F1
#
_entry.id   AF-A0A0K1W115-F1
#
_cell.length_a   1.000
_cell.length_b   1.000
_cell.length_c   1.000
_cell.angle_alpha   90.00
_cell.angle_beta   90.00
_cell.angle_gamma   90.00
#
_symmetry.space_group_name_H-M   'P 1'
#
loop_
_entity.id
_entity.type
_entity.pdbx_description
1 polymer ?
#
loop_
_entity_poly.entity_id
_entity_poly.type
_entity_poly.pdbx_seq_one_letter_code
_entity_poly.pdbx_strand_id
1 'polypeptide(L)' 'MFKSIRDEFINTLSDIKPIMHMNFKEAKDYTNQKDVESCIKKLKLINNNDIIITLGGDGFAYYCHKENSIKYIKYNYES' A
#
# COMPACT_ATOMS: atom_id res chain seq x y z
N MET A 1 -23.19 8.94 12.68
CA MET A 1 -22.25 10.08 12.56
C MET A 1 -20.84 9.62 12.17
N PHE A 2 -20.15 8.78 12.95
CA PHE A 2 -18.80 8.29 12.57
C PHE A 2 -18.75 7.41 11.31
N LYS A 3 -19.82 6.64 11.04
CA LYS A 3 -19.89 5.76 9.86
C LYS A 3 -20.00 6.55 8.55
N SER A 4 -20.80 7.62 8.51
CA SER A 4 -20.98 8.43 7.29
C SER A 4 -19.70 9.19 6.90
N ILE A 5 -18.94 9.70 7.88
CA ILE A 5 -17.65 10.36 7.62
C ILE A 5 -16.64 9.36 7.03
N ARG A 6 -16.64 8.11 7.54
CA ARG A 6 -15.76 7.06 7.03
C ARG A 6 -16.14 6.63 5.61
N ASP A 7 -17.44 6.53 5.33
CA ASP A 7 -17.93 6.13 4.01
C ASP A 7 -17.67 7.22 2.95
N GLU A 8 -17.88 8.49 3.27
CA GLU A 8 -17.58 9.63 2.39
C GLU A 8 -16.07 9.77 2.12
N PHE A 9 -15.24 9.54 3.15
CA PHE A 9 -13.79 9.53 3.01
C PHE A 9 -13.30 8.37 2.13
N ILE A 10 -13.85 7.17 2.29
CA ILE A 10 -13.53 6.01 1.46
C ILE A 10 -13.95 6.24 -0.01
N ASN A 11 -15.13 6.82 -0.24
CA ASN A 11 -15.58 7.16 -1.59
C ASN A 11 -14.67 8.20 -2.24
N THR A 12 -14.30 9.25 -1.49
CA THR A 12 -13.35 10.27 -1.97
C THR A 12 -11.99 9.66 -2.31
N LEU A 13 -11.49 8.74 -1.47
CA LEU A 13 -10.25 8.01 -1.74
C LEU A 13 -10.34 7.16 -3.02
N SER A 14 -11.49 6.54 -3.27
CA SER A 14 -11.74 5.77 -4.49
C SER A 14 -11.74 6.65 -5.74
N ASP A 15 -12.28 7.87 -5.67
CA ASP A 15 -12.36 8.78 -6.81
C ASP A 15 -11.00 9.42 -7.13
N ILE A 16 -10.27 9.87 -6.11
CA ILE A 16 -8.96 10.53 -6.32
C ILE A 16 -7.84 9.54 -6.63
N LYS A 17 -8.03 8.25 -6.32
CA LYS A 17 -7.07 7.16 -6.54
C LYS A 17 -5.65 7.54 -6.12
N PRO A 18 -5.37 7.82 -4.84
CA PRO A 18 -4.07 8.36 -4.44
C PRO A 18 -2.95 7.34 -4.59
N ILE A 19 -1.69 7.76 -4.62
CA ILE A 19 -0.58 6.83 -4.39
C ILE A 19 -0.60 6.46 -2.91
N MET A 20 -0.62 5.16 -2.58
CA MET A 20 -0.61 4.71 -1.19
C MET A 20 0.81 4.46 -0.72
N HIS A 21 1.22 5.13 0.35
CA HIS A 21 2.51 4.92 0.98
C HIS A 21 2.33 4.65 2.47
N MET A 22 2.90 3.54 2.95
CA MET A 22 2.84 3.13 4.35
C MET A 22 4.01 2.19 4.69
N ASN A 23 4.27 1.95 5.97
CA ASN A 23 5.22 0.92 6.38
C ASN A 23 4.57 -0.47 6.44
N PHE A 24 5.38 -1.53 6.50
CA PHE A 24 4.85 -2.90 6.53
C PHE A 24 3.99 -3.20 7.76
N LYS A 25 4.25 -2.57 8.92
CA LYS A 25 3.41 -2.76 10.11
C LYS A 25 2.00 -2.19 9.86
N GLU A 26 1.91 -0.97 9.38
CA GLU A 26 0.64 -0.31 9.02
C GLU A 26 -0.12 -1.09 7.95
N ALA A 27 0.58 -1.60 6.93
CA ALA A 27 -0.03 -2.42 5.90
C ALA A 27 -0.65 -3.70 6.48
N LYS A 28 0.04 -4.39 7.40
CA LYS A 28 -0.51 -5.56 8.09
C LYS A 28 -1.71 -5.21 8.96
N ASP A 29 -1.61 -4.16 9.75
CA ASP A 29 -2.68 -3.73 10.67
C ASP A 29 -3.95 -3.34 9.89
N TYR A 30 -3.80 -2.64 8.76
CA TYR A 30 -4.91 -2.22 7.90
C TYR A 30 -5.53 -3.39 7.11
N THR A 31 -4.69 -4.25 6.52
CA THR A 31 -5.14 -5.33 5.63
C THR A 31 -5.49 -6.63 6.37
N ASN A 32 -5.06 -6.77 7.62
CA ASN A 32 -5.08 -8.01 8.39
C ASN A 32 -4.39 -9.18 7.65
N GLN A 33 -3.30 -8.90 6.93
CA GLN A 33 -2.46 -9.88 6.23
C GLN A 33 -1.11 -10.03 6.91
N LYS A 34 -0.37 -11.11 6.59
CA LYS A 34 0.91 -11.44 7.24
C LYS A 34 2.15 -11.14 6.39
N ASP A 35 1.99 -11.06 5.08
CA ASP A 35 3.07 -10.85 4.10
C ASP A 35 2.79 -9.63 3.21
N VAL A 36 3.86 -9.09 2.62
CA VAL A 36 3.84 -7.86 1.83
C VAL A 36 2.96 -8.01 0.58
N GLU A 37 3.03 -9.14 -0.11
CA GLU A 37 2.29 -9.37 -1.36
C GLU A 37 0.79 -9.45 -1.11
N SER A 38 0.37 -10.16 -0.07
CA SER A 38 -1.03 -10.22 0.35
C SER A 38 -1.56 -8.85 0.78
N CYS A 39 -0.73 -8.04 1.46
CA CYS A 39 -1.08 -6.65 1.76
C CYS A 39 -1.34 -5.85 0.48
N ILE A 40 -0.40 -5.88 -0.48
CA ILE A 40 -0.52 -5.19 -1.78
C ILE A 40 -1.76 -5.68 -2.54
N LYS A 41 -2.01 -6.99 -2.57
CA LYS A 41 -3.18 -7.58 -3.24
C LYS A 41 -4.50 -7.10 -2.64
N LYS A 42 -4.56 -6.81 -1.34
CA LYS A 42 -5.77 -6.25 -0.72
C LYS A 42 -5.88 -4.75 -0.94
N LEU A 43 -4.77 -4.02 -0.85
CA LEU A 43 -4.71 -2.58 -1.08
C LEU A 43 -5.10 -2.20 -2.52
N LYS A 44 -4.67 -2.95 -3.53
CA LYS A 44 -5.06 -2.70 -4.93
C LYS A 44 -6.57 -2.80 -5.18
N LEU A 45 -7.29 -3.60 -4.39
CA LEU A 45 -8.75 -3.74 -4.50
C LEU A 45 -9.48 -2.51 -3.96
N ILE A 46 -8.84 -1.78 -3.03
CA ILE A 46 -9.38 -0.58 -2.40
C ILE A 46 -9.08 0.64 -3.26
N ASN A 47 -7.87 0.69 -3.82
CA ASN A 47 -7.40 1.80 -4.61
C ASN A 47 -6.46 1.28 -5.71
N ASN A 48 -6.95 1.34 -6.95
CA ASN A 48 -6.27 0.82 -8.14
C ASN A 48 -5.21 1.79 -8.67
N ASN A 49 -4.25 2.15 -7.82
CA ASN A 49 -3.09 2.98 -8.15
C ASN A 49 -1.83 2.42 -7.47
N ASP A 50 -0.70 3.10 -7.62
CA ASP A 50 0.61 2.71 -7.11
C ASP A 50 0.64 2.59 -5.59
N ILE A 51 1.42 1.62 -5.11
CA ILE A 51 1.54 1.31 -3.67
C ILE A 51 3.01 1.18 -3.33
N ILE A 52 3.44 1.87 -2.28
CA ILE A 52 4.78 1.80 -1.72
C ILE A 52 4.67 1.29 -0.28
N ILE A 53 5.33 0.16 0.01
CA ILE A 53 5.45 -0.38 1.37
C ILE A 53 6.91 -0.34 1.79
N THR A 54 7.23 0.46 2.81
CA THR A 54 8.59 0.47 3.38
C THR A 54 8.81 -0.75 4.29
N LEU A 55 9.98 -1.37 4.14
CA LEU A 55 10.40 -2.60 4.82
C LEU A 55 11.51 -2.34 5.85
N GLY A 56 11.66 -1.10 6.31
CA GLY A 56 12.75 -0.71 7.21
C GLY A 56 14.10 -0.85 6.53
N GLY A 57 15.06 -1.51 7.18
CA GLY A 57 16.42 -1.70 6.65
C GLY A 57 16.49 -2.51 5.35
N ASP A 58 15.45 -3.29 5.04
CA ASP A 58 15.42 -4.15 3.85
C ASP A 58 15.03 -3.42 2.56
N GLY A 59 14.70 -2.12 2.64
CA GLY A 59 14.30 -1.30 1.50
C GLY A 59 12.79 -1.08 1.43
N PHE A 60 12.21 -1.21 0.24
CA PHE A 60 10.78 -1.05 0.02
C PHE A 60 10.25 -1.98 -1.08
N ALA A 61 8.96 -2.32 -0.97
CA ALA A 61 8.20 -2.97 -2.04
C ALA A 61 7.34 -1.92 -2.76
N TYR A 62 7.39 -1.94 -4.08
CA TYR A 62 6.65 -1.03 -4.95
C TYR A 62 5.75 -1.82 -5.89
N TYR A 63 4.45 -1.56 -5.84
CA TYR A 63 3.49 -2.01 -6.83
C TYR A 63 3.27 -0.89 -7.86
N CYS A 64 3.53 -1.20 -9.13
CA CYS A 64 3.22 -0.34 -10.26
C CYS A 64 1.88 -0.77 -10.86
N HIS A 65 0.83 0.05 -10.74
CA HIS A 65 -0.50 -0.30 -11.24
C HIS A 65 -0.53 -0.48 -12.76
N LYS A 66 0.24 0.33 -13.51
CA LYS A 66 0.30 0.27 -14.98
C LYS A 66 0.91 -1.02 -15.49
N GLU A 67 1.93 -1.51 -14.80
CA GLU A 67 2.63 -2.76 -15.16
C GLU A 67 2.01 -3.99 -14.47
N ASN A 68 1.11 -3.76 -13.51
CA ASN A 68 0.55 -4.77 -12.62
C ASN A 68 1.63 -5.69 -12.00
N SER A 69 2.75 -5.09 -11.58
CA SER A 69 3.94 -5.80 -11.11
C SER A 69 4.39 -5.28 -9.73
N ILE A 70 4.98 -6.17 -8.93
CA ILE A 70 5.59 -5.84 -7.63
C ILE A 70 7.11 -5.89 -7.81
N LYS A 71 7.79 -4.82 -7.41
CA LYS A 71 9.25 -4.69 -7.42
C LYS A 71 9.76 -4.53 -5.99
N TYR A 72 10.82 -5.24 -5.64
CA TYR A 72 11.51 -5.09 -4.36
C TYR A 72 12.80 -4.32 -4.61
N ILE A 73 12.96 -3.20 -3.91
CA ILE A 73 14.12 -2.32 -4.04
C ILE A 73 14.81 -2.31 -2.69
N LYS A 74 16.02 -2.84 -2.63
CA LYS A 74 16.85 -2.87 -1.42
C LYS A 74 17.65 -1.58 -1.29
N TYR A 75 17.90 -1.15 -0.06
CA TYR A 75 18.92 -0.13 0.18
C TYR A 75 20.29 -0.76 -0.05
N ASN A 76 21.02 -0.29 -1.05
CA ASN A 76 22.45 -0.57 -1.18
C ASN A 76 23.19 0.47 -0.34
N TYR A 77 23.41 0.17 0.93
CA TYR A 77 24.44 0.88 1.68
C TYR A 77 25.77 0.22 1.31
N GLU A 78 26.56 0.87 0.46
CA GLU A 78 27.99 0.58 0.37
C GLU A 78 28.59 0.96 1.72
N SER A 79 28.92 -0.05 2.53
CA SER A 79 29.60 0.08 3.82
C SER A 79 31.09 0.32 3.63
#